data_AF-A0AAF5I0Y3-F1
#
_entry.id   AF-A0AAF5I0Y3-F1
#
_cell.length_a   1.000
_cell.length_b   1.000
_cell.length_c   1.000
_cell.angle_alpha   90.00
_cell.angle_beta   90.00
_cell.angle_gamma   90.00
#
_symmetry.space_group_name_H-M   'P 1'
#
loop_
_entity.id
_entity.type
_entity.pdbx_description
1 polymer ?
#
loop_
_entity_poly.entity_id
_entity_poly.type
_entity_poly.pdbx_seq_one_letter_code
_entity_poly.pdbx_strand_id
1 'polypeptide(L)'
;MGKHSSGHDQKRHKTVKTKGLQKLKWFCQMCQKQCRDQHGFKCHLTSEAHQRQLLLFAENKNEYMKEFNREFETAFLKILKSTYGTKRVRANDVYQDYIRDKSNVHMNATSWHTLTGFINYLAKTGKARIDENEKGWWIQYIDQGAELRKKMILEKAKIEKDDEERERELFLKRAEREKKESEEKSGDATEGAKEFSKPEGELLKFKLSLQPSSSKEIKVVKPTVDKAFMSSSSKSKKSSSSNETSTKRSVFEEIMEIEAQKKDKKFKKYHGINEKSMPPKNSKGKGKSNSGSGEATESKKEAKGGTAVKVRHILCEKQSKILEALAKLESGMKFNEVAAQYSEDKARSGGDLGWMTRGSMVGPFQDAAFALTKSTVDKPIYTNPPVKTKFGYHIIMIEGKK
;
A
#
# COMPACT_ATOMS: atom_id res chain seq x y z
N MET A 1 -24.12 27.26 -31.06
CA MET A 1 -23.54 26.15 -31.87
C MET A 1 -22.64 25.32 -30.96
N GLY A 2 -23.17 24.29 -30.30
CA GLY A 2 -22.43 23.54 -29.28
C GLY A 2 -22.62 22.04 -29.43
N LYS A 3 -21.52 21.28 -29.28
CA LYS A 3 -21.37 19.88 -28.81
C LYS A 3 -20.24 19.16 -29.55
N HIS A 4 -19.05 19.10 -28.95
CA HIS A 4 -18.07 18.04 -29.21
C HIS A 4 -17.48 17.59 -27.88
N SER A 5 -18.22 16.74 -27.17
CA SER A 5 -17.68 15.99 -26.03
C SER A 5 -17.26 14.61 -26.52
N SER A 6 -15.97 14.53 -26.86
CA SER A 6 -15.06 13.37 -26.79
C SER A 6 -15.64 11.95 -26.89
N GLY A 7 -15.19 11.21 -27.92
CA GLY A 7 -15.55 9.84 -28.30
C GLY A 7 -15.25 8.70 -27.30
N HIS A 8 -15.17 8.98 -26.00
CA HIS A 8 -15.08 7.95 -24.97
C HIS A 8 -16.45 7.33 -24.63
N ASP A 9 -17.54 8.10 -24.79
CA ASP A 9 -18.91 7.65 -24.51
C ASP A 9 -19.47 6.70 -25.57
N GLN A 10 -19.15 6.94 -26.86
CA GLN A 10 -19.59 6.06 -27.95
C GLN A 10 -19.00 4.65 -27.86
N LYS A 11 -17.81 4.48 -27.25
CA LYS A 11 -17.20 3.15 -27.04
C LYS A 11 -17.89 2.36 -25.93
N ARG A 12 -18.39 3.03 -24.88
CA ARG A 12 -19.17 2.37 -23.81
C ARG A 12 -20.57 1.95 -24.30
N HIS A 13 -21.19 2.76 -25.15
CA HIS A 13 -22.56 2.54 -25.61
C HIS A 13 -22.74 1.39 -26.62
N LYS A 14 -21.68 0.94 -27.32
CA LYS A 14 -21.74 -0.21 -28.24
C LYS A 14 -21.62 -1.56 -27.51
N THR A 15 -21.00 -1.61 -26.34
CA THR A 15 -20.80 -2.85 -25.57
C THR A 15 -22.10 -3.35 -24.91
N VAL A 16 -23.05 -2.45 -24.64
CA VAL A 16 -24.24 -2.74 -23.83
C VAL A 16 -25.41 -3.36 -24.63
N LYS A 17 -25.38 -3.30 -25.98
CA LYS A 17 -26.59 -3.58 -26.80
C LYS A 17 -26.83 -5.04 -27.20
N THR A 18 -26.06 -6.01 -26.70
CA THR A 18 -26.39 -7.44 -26.89
C THR A 18 -26.71 -8.10 -25.56
N LYS A 19 -27.99 -8.17 -25.21
CA LYS A 19 -28.47 -8.97 -24.07
C LYS A 19 -28.30 -10.45 -24.41
N GLY A 20 -27.47 -11.16 -23.64
CA GLY A 20 -27.25 -12.60 -23.76
C GLY A 20 -25.98 -12.98 -24.52
N LEU A 21 -25.13 -13.76 -23.86
CA LEU A 21 -23.95 -14.37 -24.45
C LEU A 21 -24.41 -15.44 -25.47
N GLN A 22 -24.33 -15.13 -26.76
CA GLN A 22 -24.44 -16.16 -27.81
C GLN A 22 -23.35 -17.21 -27.56
N LYS A 23 -23.68 -18.51 -27.70
CA LYS A 23 -22.85 -19.69 -27.34
C LYS A 23 -21.35 -19.35 -27.24
N LEU A 24 -20.75 -19.57 -26.06
CA LEU A 24 -19.34 -19.29 -25.73
C LEU A 24 -18.32 -19.87 -26.73
N LYS A 25 -18.74 -20.86 -27.52
CA LYS A 25 -17.97 -21.49 -28.57
C LYS A 25 -17.32 -20.50 -29.56
N TRP A 26 -17.92 -19.34 -29.81
CA TRP A 26 -17.44 -18.37 -30.81
C TRP A 26 -16.88 -17.07 -30.19
N PHE A 27 -16.32 -17.14 -28.98
CA PHE A 27 -15.68 -16.00 -28.32
C PHE A 27 -14.15 -16.11 -28.39
N CYS A 28 -13.47 -15.01 -28.77
CA CYS A 28 -12.02 -14.93 -28.70
C CYS A 28 -11.58 -14.15 -27.46
N GLN A 29 -10.87 -14.82 -26.54
CA GLN A 29 -10.36 -14.19 -25.32
C GLN A 29 -9.28 -13.15 -25.62
N MET A 30 -8.34 -13.43 -26.53
CA MET A 30 -7.22 -12.53 -26.83
C MET A 30 -7.73 -11.17 -27.33
N CYS A 31 -8.73 -11.20 -28.21
CA CYS A 31 -9.32 -10.00 -28.80
C CYS A 31 -10.53 -9.46 -28.01
N GLN A 32 -10.97 -10.15 -26.96
CA GLN A 32 -12.23 -9.92 -26.23
C GLN A 32 -13.44 -9.75 -27.18
N LYS A 33 -13.46 -10.52 -28.28
CA LYS A 33 -14.42 -10.35 -29.37
C LYS A 33 -15.36 -11.54 -29.45
N GLN A 34 -16.66 -11.27 -29.30
CA GLN A 34 -17.71 -12.23 -29.60
C GLN A 34 -17.95 -12.27 -31.11
N CYS A 35 -17.80 -13.45 -31.70
CA CYS A 35 -18.23 -13.72 -33.06
C CYS A 35 -19.66 -14.31 -33.03
N ARG A 36 -20.44 -14.01 -34.08
CA ARG A 36 -21.86 -14.40 -34.20
C ARG A 36 -22.00 -15.89 -34.50
N ASP A 37 -21.08 -16.43 -35.28
CA ASP A 37 -21.16 -17.70 -35.97
C ASP A 37 -19.76 -18.33 -36.17
N GLN A 38 -19.73 -19.58 -36.62
CA GLN A 38 -18.50 -20.31 -36.90
C GLN A 38 -17.62 -19.62 -37.95
N HIS A 39 -18.26 -19.11 -39.02
CA HIS A 39 -17.55 -18.45 -40.10
C HIS A 39 -16.94 -17.13 -39.62
N GLY A 40 -17.70 -16.30 -38.89
CA GLY A 40 -17.19 -15.08 -38.28
C GLY A 40 -16.03 -15.33 -37.30
N PHE A 41 -16.08 -16.42 -36.53
CA PHE A 41 -14.96 -16.80 -35.66
C PHE A 41 -13.73 -17.23 -36.46
N LYS A 42 -13.90 -18.04 -37.53
CA LYS A 42 -12.80 -18.43 -38.42
C LYS A 42 -12.16 -17.22 -39.09
N CYS A 43 -12.95 -16.31 -39.65
CA CYS A 43 -12.45 -15.06 -40.25
C CYS A 43 -11.74 -14.17 -39.22
N HIS A 44 -12.20 -14.19 -37.97
CA HIS A 44 -11.54 -13.47 -36.90
C HIS A 44 -10.18 -14.08 -36.54
N LEU A 45 -10.06 -15.40 -36.45
CA LEU A 45 -8.79 -16.09 -36.21
C LEU A 45 -7.76 -15.83 -37.34
N THR A 46 -8.23 -15.67 -38.58
CA THR A 46 -7.37 -15.31 -39.72
C THR A 46 -7.11 -13.82 -39.85
N SER A 47 -7.74 -12.96 -39.04
CA SER A 47 -7.56 -11.51 -39.14
C SER A 47 -6.17 -11.09 -38.64
N GLU A 48 -5.54 -10.15 -39.35
CA GLU A 48 -4.21 -9.64 -39.00
C GLU A 48 -4.15 -9.10 -37.56
N ALA A 49 -5.23 -8.44 -37.10
CA ALA A 49 -5.34 -7.95 -35.73
C ALA A 49 -5.27 -9.08 -34.68
N HIS A 50 -5.91 -10.22 -34.93
CA HIS A 50 -5.83 -11.39 -34.05
C HIS A 50 -4.44 -12.03 -34.10
N GLN A 51 -3.86 -12.16 -35.29
CA GLN A 51 -2.52 -12.72 -35.48
C GLN A 51 -1.45 -11.90 -34.75
N ARG A 52 -1.52 -10.56 -34.80
CA ARG A 52 -0.62 -9.68 -34.04
C ARG A 52 -0.73 -9.91 -32.53
N GLN A 53 -1.95 -10.10 -32.01
CA GLN A 53 -2.14 -10.40 -30.59
C GLN A 53 -1.63 -11.80 -30.21
N LEU A 54 -1.77 -12.78 -31.10
CA LEU A 54 -1.18 -14.11 -30.90
C LEU A 54 0.35 -14.06 -30.86
N LEU A 55 0.99 -13.22 -31.67
CA LEU A 55 2.45 -13.03 -31.62
C LEU A 55 2.89 -12.45 -30.27
N LEU A 56 2.19 -11.42 -29.79
CA LEU A 56 2.45 -10.85 -28.45
C LEU A 56 2.24 -11.89 -27.34
N PHE A 57 1.21 -12.72 -27.46
CA PHE A 57 0.97 -13.82 -26.51
C PHE A 57 2.06 -14.89 -26.58
N ALA A 58 2.59 -15.18 -27.77
CA ALA A 58 3.66 -16.17 -27.95
C ALA A 58 4.97 -15.73 -27.28
N GLU A 59 5.29 -14.44 -27.32
CA GLU A 59 6.46 -13.86 -26.63
C GLU A 59 6.34 -13.98 -25.10
N ASN A 60 5.15 -13.73 -24.53
CA ASN A 60 4.94 -13.64 -23.08
C ASN A 60 3.88 -14.62 -22.54
N LYS A 61 3.84 -15.87 -23.05
CA LYS A 61 2.82 -16.87 -22.71
C LYS A 61 2.56 -16.98 -21.21
N ASN A 62 3.61 -17.02 -20.40
CA ASN A 62 3.49 -17.24 -18.96
C ASN A 62 2.88 -16.04 -18.21
N GLU A 63 3.12 -14.82 -18.67
CA GLU A 63 2.57 -13.62 -18.02
C GLU A 63 1.08 -13.50 -18.30
N TYR A 64 0.69 -13.62 -19.57
CA TYR A 64 -0.73 -13.61 -19.95
C TYR A 64 -1.53 -14.72 -19.26
N MET A 65 -0.98 -15.95 -19.18
CA MET A 65 -1.65 -17.04 -18.45
C MET A 65 -1.82 -16.73 -16.96
N LYS A 66 -0.83 -16.09 -16.32
CA LYS A 66 -0.94 -15.65 -14.91
C LYS A 66 -1.99 -14.55 -14.74
N GLU A 67 -2.07 -13.62 -15.67
CA GLU A 67 -3.09 -12.56 -15.68
C GLU A 67 -4.49 -13.13 -15.82
N PHE A 68 -4.72 -14.00 -16.81
CA PHE A 68 -6.02 -14.66 -16.99
C PHE A 68 -6.40 -15.52 -15.78
N ASN A 69 -5.44 -16.24 -15.19
CA ASN A 69 -5.68 -17.00 -13.97
C ASN A 69 -6.09 -16.09 -12.80
N ARG A 70 -5.41 -14.96 -12.62
CA ARG A 70 -5.69 -14.01 -11.54
C ARG A 70 -7.04 -13.33 -11.74
N GLU A 71 -7.36 -12.90 -12.95
CA GLU A 71 -8.64 -12.29 -13.28
C GLU A 71 -9.79 -13.28 -13.06
N PHE A 72 -9.64 -14.52 -13.53
CA PHE A 72 -10.63 -15.58 -13.33
C PHE A 72 -10.84 -15.84 -11.83
N GLU A 73 -9.77 -16.06 -11.08
CA GLU A 73 -9.85 -16.35 -9.65
C GLU A 73 -10.49 -15.20 -8.87
N THR A 74 -10.06 -13.96 -9.11
CA THR A 74 -10.56 -12.80 -8.37
C THR A 74 -12.04 -12.53 -8.67
N ALA A 75 -12.46 -12.66 -9.92
CA ALA A 75 -13.86 -12.49 -10.30
C ALA A 75 -14.74 -13.64 -9.77
N PHE A 76 -14.27 -14.90 -9.80
CA PHE A 76 -14.98 -16.04 -9.21
C PHE A 76 -15.17 -15.87 -7.70
N LEU A 77 -14.10 -15.50 -6.98
CA LEU A 77 -14.16 -15.27 -5.52
C LEU A 77 -15.02 -14.06 -5.17
N LYS A 78 -15.05 -13.03 -6.04
CA LYS A 78 -15.93 -11.87 -5.86
C LYS A 78 -17.40 -12.29 -5.90
N ILE A 79 -17.79 -13.12 -6.87
CA ILE A 79 -19.16 -13.65 -6.97
C ILE A 79 -19.45 -14.46 -5.71
N LEU A 80 -18.60 -15.44 -5.39
CA LEU A 80 -18.77 -16.30 -4.22
C LEU A 80 -18.97 -15.50 -2.92
N LYS A 81 -18.17 -14.45 -2.71
CA LYS A 81 -18.28 -13.55 -1.56
C LYS A 81 -19.56 -12.70 -1.59
N SER A 82 -19.95 -12.20 -2.77
CA SER A 82 -21.08 -11.26 -2.90
C SER A 82 -22.45 -11.93 -2.85
N THR A 83 -22.62 -13.10 -3.45
CA THR A 83 -23.91 -13.77 -3.59
C THR A 83 -24.14 -14.82 -2.52
N TYR A 84 -23.11 -15.60 -2.18
CA TYR A 84 -23.24 -16.78 -1.32
C TYR A 84 -22.66 -16.58 0.08
N GLY A 85 -21.68 -15.70 0.24
CA GLY A 85 -21.02 -15.44 1.52
C GLY A 85 -20.33 -16.69 2.05
N THR A 86 -20.67 -17.13 3.26
CA THR A 86 -20.11 -18.35 3.90
C THR A 86 -21.00 -19.58 3.77
N LYS A 87 -22.03 -19.55 2.92
CA LYS A 87 -22.90 -20.71 2.69
C LYS A 87 -22.18 -21.78 1.87
N ARG A 88 -22.53 -23.04 2.11
CA ARG A 88 -22.14 -24.17 1.26
C ARG A 88 -22.99 -24.15 -0.02
N VAL A 89 -22.35 -24.19 -1.18
CA VAL A 89 -23.02 -24.05 -2.48
C VAL A 89 -22.38 -25.01 -3.49
N ARG A 90 -23.17 -25.50 -4.45
CA ARG A 90 -22.64 -26.31 -5.54
C ARG A 90 -21.74 -25.47 -6.45
N ALA A 91 -20.55 -25.99 -6.78
CA ALA A 91 -19.57 -25.28 -7.60
C ALA A 91 -20.10 -24.86 -8.98
N ASN A 92 -20.92 -25.71 -9.59
CA ASN A 92 -21.49 -25.45 -10.91
C ASN A 92 -22.41 -24.23 -10.91
N ASP A 93 -23.17 -24.01 -9.84
CA ASP A 93 -24.11 -22.87 -9.74
C ASP A 93 -23.32 -21.55 -9.68
N VAL A 94 -22.21 -21.52 -8.95
CA VAL A 94 -21.29 -20.37 -8.91
C VAL A 94 -20.64 -20.12 -10.28
N TYR A 95 -20.25 -21.18 -10.98
CA TYR A 95 -19.65 -21.05 -12.31
C TYR A 95 -20.66 -20.59 -13.37
N GLN A 96 -21.92 -21.03 -13.29
CA GLN A 96 -23.00 -20.52 -14.12
C GLN A 96 -23.22 -19.03 -13.89
N ASP A 97 -23.27 -18.60 -12.62
CA ASP A 97 -23.37 -17.19 -12.26
C ASP A 97 -22.22 -16.36 -12.82
N TYR A 98 -21.00 -16.92 -12.82
CA TYR A 98 -19.79 -16.32 -13.38
C TYR A 98 -19.87 -16.13 -14.90
N ILE A 99 -20.34 -17.13 -15.63
CA ILE A 99 -20.42 -17.09 -17.10
C ILE A 99 -21.50 -16.13 -17.60
N ARG A 100 -22.48 -15.73 -16.77
CA ARG A 100 -23.51 -14.76 -17.16
C ARG A 100 -22.89 -13.43 -17.62
N ASP A 101 -21.78 -13.04 -17.01
CA ASP A 101 -21.06 -11.83 -17.40
C ASP A 101 -20.13 -12.12 -18.59
N LYS A 102 -20.46 -11.50 -19.73
CA LYS A 102 -19.70 -11.63 -20.99
C LYS A 102 -18.26 -11.12 -20.92
N SER A 103 -17.95 -10.25 -19.97
CA SER A 103 -16.62 -9.67 -19.79
C SER A 103 -15.67 -10.58 -19.01
N ASN A 104 -16.18 -11.66 -18.41
CA ASN A 104 -15.38 -12.55 -17.59
C ASN A 104 -14.49 -13.46 -18.44
N VAL A 105 -13.32 -13.78 -17.91
CA VAL A 105 -12.34 -14.66 -18.55
C VAL A 105 -12.92 -16.06 -18.68
N HIS A 106 -12.93 -16.62 -19.88
CA HIS A 106 -13.42 -17.97 -20.04
C HIS A 106 -12.45 -19.01 -19.43
N MET A 107 -12.97 -20.08 -18.83
CA MET A 107 -12.16 -21.12 -18.18
C MET A 107 -11.10 -21.72 -19.12
N ASN A 108 -11.41 -21.90 -20.41
CA ASN A 108 -10.44 -22.40 -21.41
C ASN A 108 -9.21 -21.51 -21.61
N ALA A 109 -9.27 -20.24 -21.18
CA ALA A 109 -8.12 -19.32 -21.25
C ALA A 109 -7.23 -19.39 -19.99
N THR A 110 -7.65 -20.11 -18.95
CA THR A 110 -6.88 -20.29 -17.72
C THR A 110 -6.05 -21.58 -17.78
N SER A 111 -5.18 -21.78 -16.80
CA SER A 111 -4.47 -23.06 -16.63
C SER A 111 -5.41 -24.22 -16.26
N TRP A 112 -6.65 -23.93 -15.85
CA TRP A 112 -7.63 -24.94 -15.44
C TRP A 112 -8.60 -25.21 -16.58
N HIS A 113 -8.42 -26.33 -17.27
CA HIS A 113 -9.30 -26.75 -18.36
C HIS A 113 -10.61 -27.40 -17.87
N THR A 114 -10.72 -27.76 -16.59
CA THR A 114 -11.95 -28.24 -15.95
C THR A 114 -12.25 -27.50 -14.66
N LEU A 115 -13.54 -27.40 -14.33
CA LEU A 115 -13.99 -26.80 -13.07
C LEU A 115 -13.39 -27.56 -11.88
N THR A 116 -13.34 -28.90 -11.94
CA THR A 116 -12.71 -29.75 -10.92
C THR A 116 -11.24 -29.38 -10.67
N GLY A 117 -10.46 -29.11 -11.72
CA GLY A 117 -9.07 -28.69 -11.58
C GLY A 117 -8.93 -27.36 -10.84
N PHE A 118 -9.84 -26.42 -11.11
CA PHE A 118 -9.88 -25.13 -10.41
C PHE A 118 -10.31 -25.27 -8.94
N ILE A 119 -11.31 -26.12 -8.66
CA ILE A 119 -11.75 -26.42 -7.30
C ILE A 119 -10.60 -26.99 -6.47
N ASN A 120 -9.88 -27.98 -7.00
CA ASN A 120 -8.72 -28.56 -6.32
C ASN A 120 -7.62 -27.52 -6.05
N TYR A 121 -7.47 -26.53 -6.93
CA TYR A 121 -6.57 -25.40 -6.69
C TYR A 121 -7.06 -24.50 -5.53
N LEU A 122 -8.36 -24.22 -5.44
CA LEU A 122 -8.94 -23.46 -4.32
C LEU A 122 -8.78 -24.19 -2.98
N ALA A 123 -8.85 -25.53 -2.97
CA ALA A 123 -8.55 -26.34 -1.78
C ALA A 123 -7.10 -26.16 -1.33
N LYS A 124 -6.15 -26.28 -2.28
CA LYS A 124 -4.71 -26.15 -2.01
C LYS A 124 -4.31 -24.77 -1.53
N THR A 125 -4.96 -23.72 -2.04
CA THR A 125 -4.69 -22.33 -1.60
C THR A 125 -5.38 -21.96 -0.29
N GLY A 126 -6.28 -22.81 0.22
CA GLY A 126 -7.02 -22.57 1.46
C GLY A 126 -8.00 -21.40 1.38
N LYS A 127 -8.45 -21.02 0.18
CA LYS A 127 -9.41 -19.91 -0.04
C LYS A 127 -10.86 -20.36 0.10
N ALA A 128 -11.11 -21.66 -0.10
CA ALA A 128 -12.42 -22.26 0.08
C ALA A 128 -12.31 -23.64 0.75
N ARG A 129 -13.32 -24.00 1.55
CA ARG A 129 -13.58 -25.38 1.95
C ARG A 129 -14.33 -26.07 0.81
N ILE A 130 -13.95 -27.30 0.52
CA ILE A 130 -14.50 -28.07 -0.57
C ILE A 130 -14.90 -29.43 -0.03
N ASP A 131 -16.14 -29.81 -0.32
CA ASP A 131 -16.71 -31.10 0.03
C ASP A 131 -17.16 -31.80 -1.25
N GLU A 132 -16.83 -33.08 -1.38
CA GLU A 132 -17.28 -33.92 -2.49
C GLU A 132 -18.47 -34.75 -2.04
N ASN A 133 -19.59 -34.66 -2.77
CA ASN A 133 -20.78 -35.49 -2.57
C ASN A 133 -21.12 -36.17 -3.90
N GLU A 134 -21.98 -37.19 -3.89
CA GLU A 134 -22.46 -37.90 -5.10
C GLU A 134 -23.09 -36.96 -6.15
N LYS A 135 -23.62 -35.82 -5.71
CA LYS A 135 -24.25 -34.80 -6.57
C LYS A 135 -23.25 -33.76 -7.13
N GLY A 136 -21.95 -33.96 -6.90
CA GLY A 136 -20.86 -33.09 -7.35
C GLY A 136 -20.21 -32.27 -6.23
N TRP A 137 -19.36 -31.34 -6.64
CA TRP A 137 -18.52 -30.54 -5.75
C TRP A 137 -19.29 -29.40 -5.07
N TRP A 138 -19.14 -29.31 -3.74
CA TRP A 138 -19.62 -28.21 -2.91
C TRP A 138 -18.45 -27.33 -2.49
N ILE A 139 -18.68 -26.02 -2.47
CA ILE A 139 -17.69 -24.99 -2.13
C ILE A 139 -18.29 -24.11 -1.04
N GLN A 140 -17.47 -23.77 -0.05
CA GLN A 140 -17.74 -22.75 0.95
C GLN A 140 -16.57 -21.77 1.02
N TYR A 141 -16.84 -20.48 0.91
CA TYR A 141 -15.81 -19.44 0.98
C TYR A 141 -15.25 -19.27 2.40
N ILE A 142 -13.93 -19.16 2.51
CA ILE A 142 -13.24 -18.81 3.76
C ILE A 142 -12.83 -17.34 3.66
N ASP A 143 -13.41 -16.48 4.50
CA ASP A 143 -12.97 -15.09 4.60
C ASP A 143 -11.66 -15.02 5.42
N GLN A 144 -10.54 -15.30 4.74
CA GLN A 144 -9.20 -15.16 5.31
C GLN A 144 -8.96 -13.75 5.88
N GLY A 145 -9.61 -12.73 5.31
CA GLY A 145 -9.53 -11.36 5.84
C GLY A 145 -10.22 -11.22 7.19
N ALA A 146 -11.37 -11.87 7.39
CA ALA A 146 -12.03 -11.92 8.69
C ALA A 146 -11.21 -12.71 9.71
N GLU A 147 -10.59 -13.81 9.31
CA GLU A 147 -9.70 -14.58 10.19
C GLU A 147 -8.45 -13.78 10.60
N LEU A 148 -7.81 -13.09 9.65
CA LEU A 148 -6.68 -12.20 9.94
C LEU A 148 -7.08 -11.05 10.85
N ARG A 149 -8.24 -10.41 10.61
CA ARG A 149 -8.76 -9.36 11.51
C ARG A 149 -9.06 -9.90 12.90
N LYS A 150 -9.67 -11.07 13.02
CA LYS A 150 -9.90 -11.73 14.32
C LYS A 150 -8.59 -12.03 15.04
N LYS A 151 -7.58 -12.55 14.33
CA LYS A 151 -6.25 -12.79 14.89
C LYS A 151 -5.59 -11.48 15.35
N MET A 152 -5.64 -10.41 14.56
CA MET A 152 -5.12 -9.09 14.94
C MET A 152 -5.86 -8.49 16.15
N ILE A 153 -7.20 -8.62 16.21
CA ILE A 153 -8.00 -8.14 17.35
C ILE A 153 -7.66 -8.94 18.61
N LEU A 154 -7.54 -10.27 18.48
CA LEU A 154 -7.16 -11.14 19.60
C LEU A 154 -5.72 -10.88 20.06
N GLU A 155 -4.79 -10.64 19.14
CA GLU A 155 -3.40 -10.32 19.46
C GLU A 155 -3.30 -8.96 20.14
N LYS A 156 -4.01 -7.95 19.63
CA LYS A 156 -4.14 -6.65 20.29
C LYS A 156 -4.75 -6.77 21.70
N ALA A 157 -5.81 -7.56 21.86
CA ALA A 157 -6.46 -7.77 23.16
C ALA A 157 -5.58 -8.57 24.15
N LYS A 158 -4.68 -9.43 23.66
CA LYS A 158 -3.68 -10.10 24.51
C LYS A 158 -2.63 -9.12 25.00
N ILE A 159 -2.10 -8.27 24.12
CA ILE A 159 -1.15 -7.22 24.49
C ILE A 159 -1.77 -6.27 25.51
N GLU A 160 -3.02 -5.86 25.30
CA GLU A 160 -3.75 -4.98 26.24
C GLU A 160 -3.93 -5.65 27.61
N LYS A 161 -4.22 -6.95 27.67
CA LYS A 161 -4.26 -7.70 28.94
C LYS A 161 -2.91 -7.77 29.63
N ASP A 162 -1.84 -8.06 28.90
CA ASP A 162 -0.48 -8.14 29.45
C ASP A 162 -0.01 -6.78 30.01
N ASP A 163 -0.38 -5.67 29.34
CA ASP A 163 -0.09 -4.31 29.78
C ASP A 163 -0.92 -3.92 31.02
N GLU A 164 -2.23 -4.24 31.04
CA GLU A 164 -3.08 -4.03 32.22
C GLU A 164 -2.62 -4.86 33.44
N GLU A 165 -2.19 -6.11 33.24
CA GLU A 165 -1.63 -6.95 34.30
C GLU A 165 -0.35 -6.32 34.88
N ARG A 166 0.51 -5.79 34.01
CA ARG A 166 1.73 -5.08 34.42
C ARG A 166 1.41 -3.80 35.20
N GLU A 167 0.40 -3.03 34.79
CA GLU A 167 -0.07 -1.84 35.51
C GLU A 167 -0.68 -2.18 36.86
N ARG A 168 -1.49 -3.24 36.95
CA ARG A 168 -2.07 -3.73 38.21
C ARG A 168 -0.98 -4.17 39.20
N GLU A 169 0.05 -4.87 38.74
CA GLU A 169 1.18 -5.28 39.57
C GLU A 169 1.99 -4.08 40.08
N LEU A 170 2.23 -3.08 39.21
CA LEU A 170 2.91 -1.84 39.60
C LEU A 170 2.11 -1.01 40.62
N PHE A 171 0.78 -0.96 40.47
CA PHE A 171 -0.11 -0.31 41.41
C PHE A 171 -0.08 -0.98 42.79
N LEU A 172 -0.18 -2.32 42.84
CA LEU A 172 -0.11 -3.09 44.10
C LEU A 172 1.23 -2.92 44.82
N LYS A 173 2.36 -3.00 44.11
CA LYS A 173 3.70 -2.77 44.70
C LYS A 173 3.89 -1.36 45.26
N ARG A 174 3.17 -0.36 44.75
CA ARG A 174 3.20 1.01 45.30
C ARG A 174 2.38 1.08 46.58
N ALA A 175 1.18 0.52 46.59
CA ALA A 175 0.33 0.47 47.78
C ALA A 175 0.99 -0.33 48.93
N GLU A 176 1.71 -1.41 48.62
CA GLU A 176 2.49 -2.17 49.62
C GLU A 176 3.67 -1.36 50.17
N ARG A 177 4.38 -0.59 49.33
CA ARG A 177 5.45 0.31 49.79
C ARG A 177 4.91 1.42 50.68
N GLU A 178 3.79 2.04 50.31
CA GLU A 178 3.14 3.06 51.16
C GLU A 178 2.65 2.47 52.48
N LYS A 179 2.13 1.23 52.49
CA LYS A 179 1.79 0.51 53.73
C LYS A 179 3.02 0.22 54.58
N LYS A 180 4.10 -0.32 54.00
CA LYS A 180 5.36 -0.58 54.72
C LYS A 180 5.99 0.69 55.26
N GLU A 181 6.00 1.79 54.50
CA GLU A 181 6.48 3.09 54.98
C GLU A 181 5.60 3.64 56.11
N SER A 182 4.29 3.38 56.09
CA SER A 182 3.41 3.76 57.20
C SER A 182 3.60 2.87 58.44
N GLU A 183 3.89 1.58 58.25
CA GLU A 183 4.20 0.64 59.34
C GLU A 183 5.58 0.93 59.95
N GLU A 184 6.60 1.20 59.12
CA GLU A 184 7.96 1.57 59.55
C GLU A 184 7.98 2.94 60.24
N LYS A 185 7.19 3.92 59.79
CA LYS A 185 7.01 5.19 60.50
C LYS A 185 6.22 5.07 61.81
N SER A 186 5.47 3.99 62.00
CA SER A 186 4.78 3.69 63.26
C SER A 186 5.61 2.83 64.23
N GLY A 187 6.73 2.26 63.77
CA GLY A 187 7.57 1.33 64.54
C GLY A 187 8.70 1.96 65.37
N ASP A 188 8.98 3.25 65.22
CA ASP A 188 10.04 3.99 65.94
C ASP A 188 9.47 4.98 66.97
N ALA A 189 8.42 4.56 67.68
CA ALA A 189 7.82 5.28 68.80
C ALA A 189 7.58 4.32 69.99
N THR A 190 8.67 3.84 70.59
CA THR A 190 8.65 3.19 71.90
C THR A 190 8.71 4.24 73.01
N GLU A 191 7.62 4.32 73.78
CA GLU A 191 7.42 4.88 75.14
C GLU A 191 6.22 5.83 75.19
N GLY A 192 5.07 5.31 75.64
CA GLY A 192 3.89 6.13 75.91
C GLY A 192 2.58 5.39 75.69
N ALA A 193 2.34 4.31 76.45
CA ALA A 193 1.00 3.75 76.57
C ALA A 193 0.05 4.81 77.18
N LYS A 194 -0.94 5.25 76.40
CA LYS A 194 -2.19 5.83 76.90
C LYS A 194 -3.32 5.53 75.92
N GLU A 195 -3.94 4.40 76.20
CA GLU A 195 -5.32 4.02 75.94
C GLU A 195 -6.26 5.25 75.92
N PHE A 196 -6.93 5.50 74.78
CA PHE A 196 -8.13 6.35 74.76
C PHE A 196 -9.15 5.77 73.80
N SER A 197 -10.25 5.32 74.40
CA SER A 197 -11.47 4.81 73.82
C SER A 197 -12.22 5.87 73.02
N LYS A 198 -12.91 5.43 71.96
CA LYS A 198 -13.84 6.24 71.15
C LYS A 198 -14.89 6.94 72.03
N PRO A 199 -15.24 8.19 71.71
CA PRO A 199 -16.61 8.65 71.80
C PRO A 199 -17.23 8.78 70.41
N GLU A 200 -18.45 8.29 70.31
CA GLU A 200 -19.36 8.49 69.19
C GLU A 200 -19.59 9.99 68.90
N GLY A 201 -19.82 10.30 67.62
CA GLY A 201 -20.65 11.43 67.24
C GLY A 201 -19.98 12.79 67.09
N GLU A 202 -19.29 13.02 65.98
CA GLU A 202 -19.29 14.37 65.37
C GLU A 202 -19.25 14.28 63.83
N LEU A 203 -20.33 14.77 63.22
CA LEU A 203 -20.60 14.79 61.79
C LEU A 203 -19.72 15.84 61.09
N LEU A 204 -18.62 15.43 60.47
CA LEU A 204 -17.89 16.28 59.52
C LEU A 204 -18.47 16.12 58.11
N LYS A 205 -19.31 17.11 57.78
CA LYS A 205 -20.07 17.28 56.54
C LYS A 205 -19.17 17.70 55.38
N PHE A 206 -18.58 16.77 54.65
CA PHE A 206 -17.97 17.06 53.34
C PHE A 206 -19.04 17.18 52.26
N LYS A 207 -19.38 18.42 51.93
CA LYS A 207 -20.35 18.77 50.88
C LYS A 207 -19.63 18.86 49.53
N LEU A 208 -19.41 17.72 48.85
CA LEU A 208 -19.02 17.72 47.44
C LEU A 208 -20.26 17.90 46.58
N SER A 209 -20.51 19.14 46.15
CA SER A 209 -21.60 19.46 45.21
C SER A 209 -21.18 19.05 43.79
N LEU A 210 -21.48 17.83 43.39
CA LEU A 210 -21.64 17.45 41.98
C LEU A 210 -23.14 17.41 41.69
N GLN A 211 -23.67 18.47 41.07
CA GLN A 211 -25.04 18.48 40.59
C GLN A 211 -25.17 17.57 39.36
N PRO A 212 -26.12 16.61 39.35
CA PRO A 212 -26.58 15.96 38.14
C PRO A 212 -27.86 16.66 37.66
N SER A 213 -27.77 17.43 36.58
CA SER A 213 -28.94 17.88 35.81
C SER A 213 -28.78 17.38 34.38
N SER A 214 -29.28 16.17 34.09
CA SER A 214 -30.55 15.94 33.41
C SER A 214 -30.69 16.69 32.08
N SER A 215 -30.49 15.92 31.01
CA SER A 215 -31.39 15.83 29.86
C SER A 215 -31.81 17.13 29.17
N LYS A 216 -31.20 17.40 28.02
CA LYS A 216 -31.92 17.94 26.84
C LYS A 216 -31.16 17.52 25.58
N GLU A 217 -31.84 16.73 24.76
CA GLU A 217 -31.50 16.37 23.39
C GLU A 217 -31.11 17.61 22.57
N ILE A 218 -30.19 17.48 21.60
CA ILE A 218 -30.28 18.11 20.26
C ILE A 218 -29.17 17.53 19.33
N LYS A 219 -29.65 16.72 18.38
CA LYS A 219 -29.30 16.58 16.95
C LYS A 219 -27.84 16.56 16.49
N VAL A 220 -27.49 15.38 15.95
CA VAL A 220 -26.40 15.06 15.01
C VAL A 220 -26.57 15.79 13.67
N VAL A 221 -25.61 16.62 13.24
CA VAL A 221 -25.19 16.80 11.83
C VAL A 221 -23.75 17.38 11.78
N LYS A 222 -22.86 16.81 10.95
CA LYS A 222 -21.50 17.30 10.62
C LYS A 222 -21.57 18.63 9.85
N PRO A 223 -20.53 19.50 9.88
CA PRO A 223 -19.77 19.68 8.62
C PRO A 223 -18.28 20.09 8.73
N THR A 224 -17.62 19.84 7.60
CA THR A 224 -16.45 20.41 6.91
C THR A 224 -15.65 21.63 7.43
N VAL A 225 -14.33 21.50 7.21
CA VAL A 225 -13.24 22.44 6.90
C VAL A 225 -13.52 23.96 6.90
N ASP A 226 -12.67 24.76 7.57
CA ASP A 226 -11.65 25.60 6.91
C ASP A 226 -10.79 26.43 7.90
N LYS A 227 -9.68 26.91 7.33
CA LYS A 227 -8.46 27.58 7.81
C LYS A 227 -8.57 28.81 8.75
N ALA A 228 -7.35 29.14 9.24
CA ALA A 228 -6.84 30.43 9.75
C ALA A 228 -6.99 30.58 11.28
N PHE A 229 -6.05 31.16 12.05
CA PHE A 229 -5.26 32.37 11.84
C PHE A 229 -4.37 32.56 13.09
N MET A 230 -3.09 32.93 12.90
CA MET A 230 -2.27 33.90 13.69
C MET A 230 -2.06 33.71 15.21
N SER A 231 -0.82 33.49 15.67
CA SER A 231 0.22 34.49 16.02
C SER A 231 0.14 35.03 17.45
N SER A 232 1.21 34.84 18.22
CA SER A 232 1.95 35.94 18.90
C SER A 232 3.03 35.41 19.86
N SER A 233 4.22 36.02 19.76
CA SER A 233 5.21 36.37 20.81
C SER A 233 5.78 35.28 21.75
N SER A 234 7.07 35.21 22.10
CA SER A 234 8.11 36.24 22.15
C SER A 234 9.51 35.63 22.38
N LYS A 235 10.53 36.28 21.78
CA LYS A 235 11.95 36.54 22.19
C LYS A 235 12.46 35.83 23.47
N SER A 236 13.70 35.30 23.57
CA SER A 236 14.99 35.99 23.32
C SER A 236 16.25 35.09 23.50
N LYS A 237 17.30 35.41 22.71
CA LYS A 237 18.78 35.42 22.94
C LYS A 237 19.45 34.15 23.56
N LYS A 238 20.30 33.39 22.84
CA LYS A 238 21.69 33.62 22.34
C LYS A 238 22.78 33.62 23.44
N SER A 239 23.54 32.52 23.55
CA SER A 239 25.01 32.51 23.41
C SER A 239 25.62 31.11 23.65
N SER A 240 26.64 30.83 22.84
CA SER A 240 27.55 29.70 22.74
C SER A 240 28.41 29.39 23.98
N SER A 241 28.71 28.11 24.22
CA SER A 241 30.10 27.61 24.22
C SER A 241 30.14 26.08 24.26
N SER A 242 31.03 25.54 23.43
CA SER A 242 31.56 24.18 23.41
C SER A 242 31.84 23.60 24.80
N ASN A 243 31.43 22.35 25.02
CA ASN A 243 32.32 21.40 25.69
C ASN A 243 32.01 19.96 25.27
N GLU A 244 33.07 19.28 24.88
CA GLU A 244 33.12 17.84 24.66
C GLU A 244 32.80 17.13 25.97
N THR A 245 31.82 16.24 25.98
CA THR A 245 31.79 15.15 26.96
C THR A 245 31.17 13.93 26.32
N SER A 246 32.04 12.95 26.08
CA SER A 246 31.71 11.55 25.88
C SER A 246 30.83 11.07 27.03
N THR A 247 29.60 10.66 26.75
CA THR A 247 28.73 10.10 27.77
C THR A 247 28.00 8.90 27.21
N LYS A 248 28.61 7.74 27.48
CA LYS A 248 28.02 6.41 27.69
C LYS A 248 26.73 6.16 26.89
N ARG A 249 26.88 5.49 25.74
CA ARG A 249 25.75 4.91 24.99
C ARG A 249 24.88 4.11 25.95
N SER A 250 23.59 4.44 25.97
CA SER A 250 22.58 3.77 26.79
C SER A 250 22.43 2.32 26.32
N VAL A 251 22.46 1.37 27.25
CA VAL A 251 22.31 -0.09 27.02
C VAL A 251 21.11 -0.41 26.11
N PHE A 252 20.07 0.41 26.15
CA PHE A 252 18.88 0.28 25.31
C PHE A 252 19.14 0.53 23.81
N GLU A 253 19.98 1.52 23.48
CA GLU A 253 20.33 1.86 22.11
C GLU A 253 21.22 0.78 21.48
N GLU A 254 22.12 0.20 22.29
CA GLU A 254 22.95 -0.94 21.89
C GLU A 254 22.14 -2.22 21.68
N ILE A 255 21.13 -2.51 22.52
CA ILE A 255 20.23 -3.65 22.31
C ILE A 255 19.42 -3.48 21.02
N MET A 256 18.96 -2.26 20.70
CA MET A 256 18.19 -1.98 19.49
C MET A 256 19.03 -2.14 18.21
N GLU A 257 20.29 -1.71 18.23
CA GLU A 257 21.25 -1.92 17.13
C GLU A 257 21.58 -3.40 16.93
N ILE A 258 21.75 -4.17 18.01
CA ILE A 258 22.00 -5.62 17.96
C ILE A 258 20.79 -6.36 17.34
N GLU A 259 19.56 -5.95 17.65
CA GLU A 259 18.35 -6.53 17.05
C GLU A 259 18.20 -6.17 15.57
N ALA A 260 18.53 -4.94 15.17
CA ALA A 260 18.53 -4.51 13.77
C ALA A 260 19.54 -5.32 12.94
N GLN A 261 20.77 -5.49 13.46
CA GLN A 261 21.81 -6.30 12.81
C GLN A 261 21.44 -7.79 12.73
N LYS A 262 20.73 -8.34 13.73
CA LYS A 262 20.23 -9.72 13.69
C LYS A 262 19.16 -9.90 12.60
N LYS A 263 18.27 -8.91 12.40
CA LYS A 263 17.28 -8.92 11.32
C LYS A 263 17.94 -8.85 9.94
N ASP A 264 18.94 -7.99 9.75
CA ASP A 264 19.68 -7.87 8.49
C ASP A 264 20.52 -9.11 8.15
N LYS A 265 21.18 -9.72 9.15
CA LYS A 265 21.91 -10.99 8.97
C LYS A 265 20.96 -12.14 8.62
N LYS A 266 19.76 -12.19 9.24
CA LYS A 266 18.72 -13.19 8.92
C LYS A 266 18.16 -12.95 7.52
N PHE A 267 17.99 -11.69 7.10
CA PHE A 267 17.56 -11.31 5.76
C PHE A 267 18.60 -11.67 4.69
N LYS A 268 19.89 -11.36 4.90
CA LYS A 268 20.99 -11.78 4.01
C LYS A 268 21.13 -13.30 3.90
N LYS A 269 20.87 -14.05 4.99
CA LYS A 269 20.86 -15.53 5.00
C LYS A 269 19.72 -16.12 4.17
N TYR A 270 18.54 -15.52 4.18
CA TYR A 270 17.38 -16.00 3.42
C TYR A 270 17.38 -15.59 1.94
N HIS A 271 18.04 -14.49 1.58
CA HIS A 271 18.08 -13.98 0.21
C HIS A 271 19.33 -14.37 -0.62
N GLY A 272 20.26 -15.17 -0.07
CA GLY A 272 21.31 -15.83 -0.88
C GLY A 272 22.26 -14.87 -1.62
N ILE A 273 22.45 -13.65 -1.12
CA ILE A 273 23.32 -12.65 -1.74
C ILE A 273 24.75 -12.84 -1.19
N ASN A 274 25.56 -13.62 -1.90
CA ASN A 274 26.97 -13.82 -1.58
C ASN A 274 27.80 -12.67 -2.18
N GLU A 275 28.50 -11.94 -1.33
CA GLU A 275 29.17 -10.66 -1.62
C GLU A 275 30.47 -10.80 -2.47
N LYS A 276 30.60 -11.86 -3.28
CA LYS A 276 31.87 -12.26 -3.94
C LYS A 276 31.83 -12.49 -5.46
N SER A 277 30.81 -12.00 -6.17
CA SER A 277 30.71 -12.15 -7.64
C SER A 277 30.31 -10.86 -8.35
N MET A 278 31.21 -9.87 -8.34
CA MET A 278 31.15 -8.69 -9.23
C MET A 278 32.38 -8.70 -10.15
N PRO A 279 32.25 -8.98 -11.46
CA PRO A 279 33.31 -8.75 -12.43
C PRO A 279 33.37 -7.26 -12.85
N PRO A 280 34.57 -6.70 -13.12
CA PRO A 280 34.77 -5.29 -13.40
C PRO A 280 34.43 -4.92 -14.85
N LYS A 281 33.94 -3.70 -15.04
CA LYS A 281 33.71 -3.07 -16.37
C LYS A 281 35.05 -2.69 -17.01
N ASN A 282 35.30 -3.11 -18.25
CA ASN A 282 36.23 -2.41 -19.14
C ASN A 282 35.83 -2.52 -20.64
N SER A 283 35.45 -1.37 -21.19
CA SER A 283 35.79 -0.72 -22.48
C SER A 283 36.16 -1.48 -23.77
N LYS A 284 35.73 -0.84 -24.89
CA LYS A 284 36.08 -0.98 -26.34
C LYS A 284 35.29 -2.06 -27.10
N GLY A 285 34.63 -1.83 -28.24
CA GLY A 285 34.56 -0.71 -29.18
C GLY A 285 33.93 -1.18 -30.52
N LYS A 286 33.47 -0.21 -31.35
CA LYS A 286 33.08 -0.28 -32.79
C LYS A 286 31.96 -1.28 -33.16
N GLY A 287 30.85 -0.95 -33.81
CA GLY A 287 30.50 0.13 -34.73
C GLY A 287 30.11 -0.47 -36.08
N LYS A 288 28.83 -0.39 -36.51
CA LYS A 288 28.44 -0.12 -37.90
C LYS A 288 26.93 0.11 -38.06
N SER A 289 26.64 1.14 -38.82
CA SER A 289 25.39 1.71 -39.33
C SER A 289 24.69 0.83 -40.38
N ASN A 290 23.35 0.95 -40.52
CA ASN A 290 22.77 1.46 -41.76
C ASN A 290 21.31 1.95 -41.59
N SER A 291 20.97 2.92 -42.43
CA SER A 291 19.83 3.84 -42.45
C SER A 291 18.82 3.54 -43.57
N GLY A 292 17.60 4.06 -43.43
CA GLY A 292 16.64 4.36 -44.52
C GLY A 292 15.28 4.80 -43.94
N SER A 293 14.96 6.10 -43.77
CA SER A 293 14.40 7.07 -44.75
C SER A 293 13.05 6.61 -45.33
N GLY A 294 11.92 7.11 -44.85
CA GLY A 294 11.19 8.31 -45.32
C GLY A 294 9.69 7.90 -45.30
N GLU A 295 8.71 8.69 -44.86
CA GLU A 295 8.17 9.83 -45.62
C GLU A 295 7.17 10.60 -44.73
N ALA A 296 7.09 11.91 -44.95
CA ALA A 296 6.37 12.88 -44.14
C ALA A 296 4.87 12.98 -44.52
N THR A 297 4.01 13.18 -43.53
CA THR A 297 2.74 13.90 -43.73
C THR A 297 2.41 14.74 -42.50
N GLU A 298 2.18 16.01 -42.78
CA GLU A 298 2.06 17.16 -41.88
C GLU A 298 0.60 17.31 -41.43
N SER A 299 0.32 17.36 -40.12
CA SER A 299 -0.99 17.77 -39.57
C SER A 299 -0.92 18.12 -38.08
N LYS A 300 -0.86 19.44 -37.82
CA LYS A 300 -1.43 20.20 -36.68
C LYS A 300 -1.40 19.63 -35.24
N LYS A 301 -0.70 20.38 -34.39
CA LYS A 301 -1.13 20.89 -33.06
C LYS A 301 -1.59 19.87 -32.00
N GLU A 302 -0.67 19.51 -31.12
CA GLU A 302 -0.69 19.74 -29.66
C GLU A 302 0.65 19.20 -29.12
N ALA A 303 1.27 19.89 -28.17
CA ALA A 303 2.65 19.63 -27.74
C ALA A 303 2.85 18.14 -27.38
N LYS A 304 3.49 17.39 -28.29
CA LYS A 304 3.88 15.99 -28.08
C LYS A 304 4.78 15.94 -26.85
N GLY A 305 4.21 15.49 -25.73
CA GLY A 305 4.92 15.31 -24.48
C GLY A 305 6.17 14.47 -24.71
N GLY A 306 7.30 14.99 -24.20
CA GLY A 306 8.61 14.37 -24.35
C GLY A 306 8.57 12.87 -24.08
N THR A 307 9.39 12.15 -24.83
CA THR A 307 9.52 10.69 -24.72
C THR A 307 10.39 10.29 -23.54
N ALA A 308 11.28 11.19 -23.07
CA ALA A 308 12.18 10.93 -21.97
C ALA A 308 12.33 12.15 -21.04
N VAL A 309 12.51 11.88 -19.75
CA VAL A 309 12.72 12.89 -18.71
C VAL A 309 13.96 12.54 -17.88
N LYS A 310 14.79 13.53 -17.58
CA LYS A 310 15.89 13.38 -16.63
C LYS A 310 15.36 13.66 -15.23
N VAL A 311 15.25 12.62 -14.42
CA VAL A 311 14.53 12.66 -13.13
C VAL A 311 15.50 12.52 -11.97
N ARG A 312 15.28 13.35 -10.94
CA ARG A 312 15.90 13.21 -9.63
C ARG A 312 14.79 12.98 -8.60
N HIS A 313 14.99 12.06 -7.66
CA HIS A 313 13.99 11.77 -6.64
C HIS A 313 14.58 11.60 -5.24
N ILE A 314 13.74 11.73 -4.23
CA ILE A 314 13.99 11.30 -2.85
C ILE A 314 12.92 10.27 -2.55
N LEU A 315 13.31 9.03 -2.24
CA LEU A 315 12.39 7.97 -1.87
C LEU A 315 12.49 7.68 -0.37
N CYS A 316 11.36 7.65 0.33
CA CYS A 316 11.29 7.10 1.69
C CYS A 316 10.05 6.20 1.81
N GLU A 317 10.20 5.00 2.37
CA GLU A 317 9.08 4.10 2.66
C GLU A 317 8.11 4.71 3.70
N LYS A 318 8.67 5.40 4.70
CA LYS A 318 7.90 6.02 5.80
C LYS A 318 7.48 7.45 5.45
N GLN A 319 6.21 7.77 5.75
CA GLN A 319 5.66 9.12 5.55
C GLN A 319 6.35 10.17 6.44
N SER A 320 6.78 9.82 7.66
CA SER A 320 7.46 10.77 8.54
C SER A 320 8.80 11.24 7.96
N LYS A 321 9.62 10.31 7.43
CA LYS A 321 10.92 10.63 6.83
C LYS A 321 10.80 11.55 5.61
N ILE A 322 9.80 11.33 4.75
CA ILE A 322 9.64 12.17 3.55
C ILE A 322 9.16 13.59 3.91
N LEU A 323 8.38 13.74 4.98
CA LEU A 323 7.95 15.05 5.47
C LEU A 323 9.12 15.81 6.10
N GLU A 324 10.01 15.13 6.81
CA GLU A 324 11.27 15.72 7.28
C GLU A 324 12.15 16.16 6.09
N ALA A 325 12.30 15.31 5.07
CA ALA A 325 13.03 15.66 3.86
C ALA A 325 12.42 16.90 3.15
N LEU A 326 11.09 16.99 3.10
CA LEU A 326 10.37 18.14 2.54
C LEU A 326 10.64 19.42 3.35
N ALA A 327 10.63 19.35 4.68
CA ALA A 327 10.97 20.48 5.55
C ALA A 327 12.44 20.93 5.36
N LYS A 328 13.38 20.00 5.11
CA LYS A 328 14.78 20.33 4.78
C LYS A 328 14.91 21.01 3.41
N LEU A 329 14.13 20.57 2.42
CA LEU A 329 14.08 21.24 1.11
C LEU A 329 13.50 22.66 1.24
N GLU A 330 12.45 22.85 2.03
CA GLU A 330 11.87 24.17 2.32
C GLU A 330 12.83 25.09 3.10
N SER A 331 13.72 24.52 3.92
CA SER A 331 14.79 25.27 4.60
C SER A 331 15.91 25.76 3.66
N GLY A 332 15.87 25.40 2.37
CA GLY A 332 16.85 25.81 1.36
C GLY A 332 18.05 24.88 1.21
N MET A 333 18.01 23.66 1.77
CA MET A 333 19.06 22.67 1.50
C MET A 333 19.01 22.19 0.04
N LYS A 334 20.18 21.92 -0.55
CA LYS A 334 20.26 21.43 -1.92
C LYS A 334 19.61 20.05 -2.03
N PHE A 335 18.88 19.82 -3.11
CA PHE A 335 18.18 18.54 -3.32
C PHE A 335 19.12 17.33 -3.25
N ASN A 336 20.35 17.48 -3.74
CA ASN A 336 21.36 16.41 -3.71
C ASN A 336 21.76 16.01 -2.28
N GLU A 337 21.85 16.98 -1.36
CA GLU A 337 22.21 16.76 0.03
C GLU A 337 21.05 16.12 0.80
N VAL A 338 19.82 16.61 0.58
CA VAL A 338 18.62 16.00 1.17
C VAL A 338 18.45 14.57 0.66
N ALA A 339 18.67 14.32 -0.63
CA ALA A 339 18.64 12.96 -1.18
C ALA A 339 19.73 12.06 -0.61
N ALA A 340 20.93 12.58 -0.34
CA ALA A 340 21.99 11.79 0.29
C ALA A 340 21.65 11.40 1.74
N GLN A 341 20.92 12.25 2.48
CA GLN A 341 20.55 11.99 3.87
C GLN A 341 19.28 11.15 4.03
N TYR A 342 18.26 11.38 3.22
CA TYR A 342 16.92 10.82 3.42
C TYR A 342 16.52 9.76 2.40
N SER A 343 17.14 9.73 1.21
CA SER A 343 16.68 8.82 0.15
C SER A 343 17.13 7.38 0.41
N GLU A 344 16.20 6.45 0.32
CA GLU A 344 16.44 5.01 0.38
C GLU A 344 16.82 4.46 -1.01
N ASP A 345 16.67 5.26 -2.07
CA ASP A 345 17.13 4.95 -3.44
C ASP A 345 18.09 6.02 -3.98
N LYS A 346 19.11 5.58 -4.73
CA LYS A 346 20.15 6.44 -5.35
C LYS A 346 20.76 7.52 -4.45
N ALA A 347 20.82 7.31 -3.13
CA ALA A 347 21.39 8.27 -2.16
C ALA A 347 22.82 8.72 -2.53
N ARG A 348 23.67 7.77 -2.96
CA ARG A 348 25.05 8.03 -3.40
C ARG A 348 25.15 8.93 -4.63
N SER A 349 24.11 8.98 -5.46
CA SER A 349 24.04 9.81 -6.67
C SER A 349 23.21 11.08 -6.45
N GLY A 350 22.90 11.42 -5.19
CA GLY A 350 22.03 12.54 -4.84
C GLY A 350 20.61 12.37 -5.38
N GLY A 351 20.14 11.13 -5.55
CA GLY A 351 18.81 10.83 -6.07
C GLY A 351 18.67 10.90 -7.60
N ASP A 352 19.76 11.02 -8.37
CA ASP A 352 19.70 11.07 -9.84
C ASP A 352 19.38 9.68 -10.41
N LEU A 353 18.22 9.55 -11.07
CA LEU A 353 17.83 8.36 -11.83
C LEU A 353 18.34 8.42 -13.28
N GLY A 354 18.81 9.58 -13.74
CA GLY A 354 19.20 9.82 -15.12
C GLY A 354 17.99 9.97 -16.05
N TRP A 355 18.21 9.69 -17.34
CA TRP A 355 17.17 9.76 -18.36
C TRP A 355 16.26 8.53 -18.32
N MET A 356 14.98 8.76 -18.03
CA MET A 356 13.93 7.74 -17.99
C MET A 356 12.95 7.97 -19.14
N THR A 357 12.62 6.89 -19.86
CA THR A 357 11.62 6.91 -20.94
C THR A 357 10.20 6.73 -20.39
N ARG A 358 9.20 7.21 -21.12
CA ARG A 358 7.79 6.93 -20.78
C ARG A 358 7.55 5.41 -20.86
N GLY A 359 7.01 4.82 -19.80
CA GLY A 359 6.77 3.38 -19.67
C GLY A 359 7.75 2.65 -18.74
N SER A 360 8.95 3.19 -18.48
CA SER A 360 9.89 2.57 -17.53
C SER A 360 9.62 2.94 -16.07
N MET A 361 8.78 3.96 -15.84
CA MET A 361 8.44 4.49 -14.52
C MET A 361 7.10 3.94 -14.00
N VAL A 362 6.93 3.87 -12.68
CA VAL A 362 5.65 3.48 -12.06
C VAL A 362 4.59 4.55 -12.34
N GLY A 363 3.35 4.16 -12.65
CA GLY A 363 2.27 5.07 -13.09
C GLY A 363 2.20 6.43 -12.34
N PRO A 364 2.02 6.46 -11.01
CA PRO A 364 1.93 7.74 -10.28
C PRO A 364 3.22 8.57 -10.34
N PHE A 365 4.39 7.91 -10.36
CA PHE A 365 5.68 8.57 -10.50
C PHE A 365 5.83 9.20 -11.88
N GLN A 366 5.43 8.45 -12.92
CA GLN A 366 5.44 8.92 -14.30
C GLN A 366 4.56 10.15 -14.47
N ASP A 367 3.31 10.08 -14.02
CA ASP A 367 2.34 11.17 -14.21
C ASP A 367 2.81 12.45 -13.51
N ALA A 368 3.37 12.32 -12.30
CA ALA A 368 3.96 13.45 -11.58
C ALA A 368 5.24 13.99 -12.26
N ALA A 369 6.15 13.12 -12.72
CA ALA A 369 7.36 13.51 -13.42
C ALA A 369 7.06 14.26 -14.73
N PHE A 370 6.06 13.82 -15.49
CA PHE A 370 5.65 14.49 -16.72
C PHE A 370 4.82 15.77 -16.47
N ALA A 371 4.14 15.88 -15.33
CA ALA A 371 3.42 17.10 -14.94
C ALA A 371 4.35 18.25 -14.51
N LEU A 372 5.49 17.95 -13.87
CA LEU A 372 6.43 18.98 -13.40
C LEU A 372 7.14 19.72 -14.54
N THR A 373 7.28 21.04 -14.48
CA THR A 373 8.13 21.78 -15.45
C THR A 373 9.62 21.51 -15.21
N LYS A 374 10.45 21.63 -16.25
CA LYS A 374 11.91 21.52 -16.13
C LYS A 374 12.44 22.57 -15.14
N SER A 375 13.31 22.17 -14.22
CA SER A 375 13.89 23.05 -13.20
C SER A 375 15.37 22.77 -12.99
N THR A 376 16.10 23.77 -12.51
CA THR A 376 17.52 23.66 -12.13
C THR A 376 17.63 23.49 -10.61
N VAL A 377 18.74 22.94 -10.12
CA VAL A 377 19.00 22.70 -8.68
C VAL A 377 18.85 23.97 -7.83
N ASP A 378 19.13 25.16 -8.39
CA ASP A 378 19.02 26.45 -7.68
C ASP A 378 17.56 26.92 -7.48
N LYS A 379 16.66 26.51 -8.39
CA LYS A 379 15.22 26.82 -8.32
C LYS A 379 14.43 25.52 -8.47
N PRO A 380 14.49 24.64 -7.45
CA PRO A 380 13.96 23.30 -7.54
C PRO A 380 12.44 23.34 -7.59
N ILE A 381 11.84 22.90 -8.71
CA ILE A 381 10.39 22.66 -8.77
C ILE A 381 10.21 21.17 -8.50
N TYR A 382 9.69 20.86 -7.32
CA TYR A 382 9.45 19.50 -6.87
C TYR A 382 7.97 19.24 -6.59
N THR A 383 7.60 17.97 -6.49
CA THR A 383 6.24 17.56 -6.13
C THR A 383 5.92 17.88 -4.68
N ASN A 384 4.96 18.77 -4.45
CA ASN A 384 4.32 19.00 -3.15
C ASN A 384 2.80 18.86 -3.34
N PRO A 385 2.14 17.81 -2.80
CA PRO A 385 2.62 16.82 -1.83
C PRO A 385 3.50 15.69 -2.43
N PRO A 386 4.21 14.90 -1.58
CA PRO A 386 4.97 13.73 -2.02
C PRO A 386 4.10 12.69 -2.75
N VAL A 387 4.64 12.09 -3.81
CA VAL A 387 3.95 11.12 -4.66
C VAL A 387 4.04 9.73 -4.03
N LYS A 388 2.89 9.11 -3.75
CA LYS A 388 2.83 7.74 -3.21
C LYS A 388 2.90 6.70 -4.34
N THR A 389 3.83 5.76 -4.22
CA THR A 389 3.93 4.59 -5.10
C THR A 389 4.02 3.31 -4.27
N LYS A 390 4.14 2.15 -4.94
CA LYS A 390 4.39 0.85 -4.27
C LYS A 390 5.71 0.80 -3.50
N PHE A 391 6.65 1.72 -3.77
CA PHE A 391 7.95 1.79 -3.10
C PHE A 391 7.96 2.71 -1.88
N GLY A 392 6.91 3.51 -1.67
CA GLY A 392 6.86 4.52 -0.62
C GLY A 392 6.43 5.88 -1.15
N TYR A 393 6.98 6.93 -0.54
CA TYR A 393 6.71 8.32 -0.91
C TYR A 393 7.92 8.90 -1.63
N HIS A 394 7.66 9.60 -2.73
CA HIS A 394 8.67 10.21 -3.58
C HIS A 394 8.51 11.73 -3.64
N ILE A 395 9.60 12.47 -3.47
CA ILE A 395 9.69 13.85 -3.92
C ILE A 395 10.46 13.84 -5.23
N ILE A 396 9.89 14.38 -6.31
CA ILE A 396 10.42 14.27 -7.66
C ILE A 396 10.81 15.65 -8.17
N MET A 397 11.93 15.75 -8.88
CA MET A 397 12.40 16.93 -9.62
C MET A 397 12.80 16.51 -11.04
N ILE A 398 12.60 17.41 -12.00
CA ILE A 398 12.98 17.20 -13.39
C ILE A 398 14.06 18.19 -13.80
N GLU A 399 15.24 17.67 -14.20
CA GLU A 399 16.34 18.48 -14.72
C GLU A 399 16.24 18.71 -16.23
N GLY A 400 15.60 17.78 -16.96
CA GLY A 400 15.46 17.86 -18.42
C GLY A 400 14.28 17.05 -18.94
N LYS A 401 13.72 17.48 -20.07
CA LYS A 401 12.69 16.76 -20.83
C LYS A 401 13.07 16.72 -22.30
N LYS A 402 12.95 15.57 -22.95
CA LYS A 402 13.28 15.33 -24.36
C LYS A 402 12.14 14.65 -25.09
#